data_AF-A0A2R8CC94-F1
#
_entry.id   AF-A0A2R8CC94-F1
#
_cell.length_a   1.000
_cell.length_b   1.000
_cell.length_c   1.000
_cell.angle_alpha   90.00
_cell.angle_beta   90.00
_cell.angle_gamma   90.00
#
_symmetry.space_group_name_H-M   'P 1'
#
loop_
_entity.id
_entity.type
_entity.pdbx_description
1 polymer ?
#
loop_
_entity_poly.entity_id
_entity_poly.type
_entity_poly.pdbx_seq_one_letter_code
_entity_poly.pdbx_strand_id
1 'polypeptide(L)'
;MWQRDFAGHTFMSYQYQAPNAQPGIVNERFGMIDVTVAFQTDRDRLVLEPMAWAFGPLPLPKALLPTGQSFETQIDDRFVFDVEIAMPWVGQIATYRGWLLPTE
;
A
#
# COMPACT_ATOMS: atom_id res chain seq x y z
N MET A 1 2.23 -10.59 6.31
CA MET A 1 0.76 -10.58 6.09
C MET A 1 0.21 -9.44 6.89
N TRP A 2 -0.62 -8.60 6.29
CA TRP A 2 -1.26 -7.48 6.96
C TRP A 2 -2.78 -7.64 6.87
N GLN A 3 -3.49 -7.47 7.99
CA GLN A 3 -4.94 -7.61 8.07
C GLN A 3 -5.53 -6.44 8.84
N ARG A 4 -6.59 -5.84 8.29
CA ARG A 4 -7.36 -4.75 8.89
C ARG A 4 -8.82 -5.19 9.02
N ASP A 5 -9.51 -4.72 10.05
CA ASP A 5 -10.97 -4.85 10.19
C ASP A 5 -11.58 -3.46 10.21
N PHE A 6 -12.53 -3.22 9.31
CA PHE A 6 -13.29 -1.97 9.21
C PHE A 6 -14.75 -2.23 9.52
N ALA A 7 -15.14 -2.06 10.79
CA ALA A 7 -16.53 -2.29 11.23
C ALA A 7 -17.07 -3.70 10.86
N GLY A 8 -16.23 -4.74 10.98
CA GLY A 8 -16.54 -6.12 10.61
C GLY A 8 -16.21 -6.48 9.15
N HIS A 9 -15.69 -5.54 8.36
CA HIS A 9 -15.20 -5.80 7.01
C HIS A 9 -13.68 -6.01 7.01
N THR A 10 -13.26 -7.26 6.84
CA THR A 10 -11.85 -7.62 6.83
C THR A 10 -11.19 -7.29 5.50
N PHE A 11 -10.04 -6.61 5.55
CA PHE A 11 -9.20 -6.29 4.41
C PHE A 11 -7.79 -6.82 4.63
N MET A 12 -7.36 -7.76 3.79
CA MET A 12 -6.09 -8.47 3.92
C MET A 12 -5.18 -8.21 2.73
N SER A 13 -3.89 -8.12 3.02
CA SER A 13 -2.88 -7.95 1.99
C SER A 13 -1.55 -8.61 2.35
N TYR A 14 -0.76 -8.92 1.33
CA TYR A 14 0.58 -9.48 1.47
C TYR A 14 1.58 -8.58 0.79
N GLN A 15 2.45 -7.98 1.58
CA GLN A 15 3.59 -7.24 1.08
C GLN A 15 4.79 -8.17 0.90
N TYR A 16 5.46 -8.05 -0.24
CA TYR A 16 6.68 -8.79 -0.54
C TYR A 16 7.52 -8.06 -1.58
N GLN A 17 8.79 -8.38 -1.67
CA GLN A 17 9.68 -7.89 -2.72
C GLN A 17 9.96 -9.02 -3.70
N ALA A 18 9.79 -8.78 -5.00
CA ALA A 18 10.10 -9.79 -6.01
C ALA A 18 11.62 -10.05 -6.07
N PRO A 19 12.08 -11.27 -6.42
CA PRO A 19 13.50 -11.68 -6.34
C PRO A 19 14.51 -10.83 -7.14
N ASN A 20 14.06 -9.93 -8.02
CA ASN A 20 14.91 -9.01 -8.79
C ASN A 20 14.35 -7.58 -8.80
N ALA A 21 13.45 -7.24 -7.87
CA ALA A 21 12.94 -5.89 -7.76
C ALA A 21 14.06 -4.95 -7.30
N GLN A 22 14.04 -3.73 -7.83
CA GLN A 22 14.96 -2.68 -7.35
C GLN A 22 14.66 -2.36 -5.88
N PRO A 23 15.65 -1.93 -5.08
CA PRO A 23 15.40 -1.42 -3.74
C PRO A 23 14.32 -0.32 -3.75
N GLY A 24 13.42 -0.37 -2.77
CA GLY A 24 12.28 0.55 -2.70
C GLY A 24 11.10 0.18 -3.62
N ILE A 25 11.18 -0.88 -4.43
CA ILE A 25 10.02 -1.40 -5.15
C ILE A 25 9.50 -2.66 -4.45
N VAL A 26 8.24 -2.63 -4.05
CA VAL A 26 7.56 -3.76 -3.41
C VAL A 26 6.26 -4.09 -4.13
N ASN A 27 5.75 -5.27 -3.86
CA ASN A 27 4.48 -5.77 -4.34
C ASN A 27 3.52 -5.93 -3.16
N GLU A 28 2.32 -5.39 -3.30
CA GLU A 28 1.22 -5.56 -2.35
C GLU A 28 0.11 -6.37 -3.03
N ARG A 29 -0.16 -7.56 -2.52
CA ARG A 29 -1.16 -8.47 -3.07
C ARG A 29 -2.46 -8.45 -2.28
N PHE A 30 -3.56 -8.18 -2.97
CA PHE A 30 -4.94 -8.25 -2.50
C PHE A 30 -5.68 -9.36 -3.26
N GLY A 31 -5.70 -10.57 -2.70
CA GLY A 31 -6.25 -11.74 -3.39
C GLY A 31 -5.50 -12.03 -4.70
N MET A 32 -6.18 -11.88 -5.84
CA MET A 32 -5.60 -12.07 -7.18
C MET A 32 -5.00 -10.80 -7.79
N ILE A 33 -5.22 -9.64 -7.16
CA ILE A 33 -4.68 -8.36 -7.60
C ILE A 33 -3.33 -8.15 -6.94
N ASP A 34 -2.33 -7.79 -7.73
CA ASP A 34 -0.99 -7.47 -7.26
C ASP A 34 -0.66 -6.04 -7.68
N VAL A 35 -0.28 -5.19 -6.74
CA VAL A 35 0.05 -3.78 -6.98
C VAL A 35 1.52 -3.57 -6.70
N THR A 36 2.26 -3.12 -7.70
CA THR A 36 3.65 -2.70 -7.54
C THR A 36 3.67 -1.27 -7.00
N VAL A 37 4.33 -1.08 -5.86
CA VAL A 37 4.41 0.19 -5.14
C VAL A 37 5.88 0.60 -5.05
N ALA A 38 6.16 1.84 -5.41
CA ALA A 38 7.45 2.48 -5.16
C ALA A 38 7.40 3.22 -3.83
N PHE A 39 8.37 2.92 -2.97
CA PHE A 39 8.62 3.59 -1.71
C PHE A 39 9.63 4.69 -1.95
N GLN A 40 9.22 5.93 -1.75
CA GLN A 40 10.03 7.12 -2.03
C GLN A 40 10.11 7.98 -0.77
N THR A 41 11.32 8.42 -0.44
CA THR A 41 11.49 9.36 0.67
C THR A 41 11.16 10.78 0.20
N ASP A 42 10.18 11.41 0.83
CA ASP A 42 9.90 12.83 0.74
C ASP A 42 10.02 13.44 2.14
N ARG A 43 11.13 14.16 2.39
CA ARG A 43 11.50 14.73 3.69
C ARG A 43 11.55 13.65 4.80
N ASP A 44 10.63 13.74 5.75
CA ASP A 44 10.45 12.86 6.91
C ASP A 44 9.43 11.74 6.63
N ARG A 45 8.93 11.63 5.39
CA ARG A 45 7.93 10.66 4.99
C ARG A 45 8.48 9.67 3.99
N LEU A 46 8.00 8.45 4.11
CA LEU A 46 8.11 7.41 3.11
C LEU A 46 6.77 7.32 2.38
N VAL A 47 6.72 7.87 1.18
CA VAL A 47 5.53 7.91 0.33
C VAL A 47 5.42 6.63 -0.47
N LEU A 48 4.22 6.06 -0.50
CA LEU A 48 3.89 4.84 -1.22
C LEU A 48 3.18 5.23 -2.52
N GLU A 49 3.87 5.10 -3.64
CA GLU A 49 3.34 5.42 -4.97
C GLU A 49 3.03 4.15 -5.77
N PRO A 50 1.75 3.85 -6.05
CA PRO A 50 1.38 2.76 -6.95
C PRO A 50 1.89 3.03 -8.38
N MET A 51 2.54 2.03 -8.99
CA MET A 51 3.21 2.20 -10.29
C MET A 51 2.66 1.30 -11.39
N ALA A 52 2.26 0.09 -11.02
CA ALA A 52 1.72 -0.92 -11.90
C ALA A 52 0.85 -1.88 -11.09
N TRP A 53 0.06 -2.67 -11.80
CA TRP A 53 -0.79 -3.67 -11.18
C TRP A 53 -1.14 -4.78 -12.17
N ALA A 54 -1.46 -5.94 -11.64
CA ALA A 54 -1.74 -7.15 -12.41
C ALA A 54 -2.87 -7.95 -11.76
N PHE A 55 -3.56 -8.74 -12.58
CA PHE A 55 -4.45 -9.80 -12.14
C PHE A 55 -3.78 -11.15 -12.43
N GLY A 56 -3.21 -11.77 -11.40
CA GLY A 56 -2.32 -12.91 -11.58
C GLY A 56 -1.14 -12.56 -12.51
N PRO A 57 -0.92 -13.28 -13.62
CA PRO A 57 0.16 -12.98 -14.57
C PRO A 57 -0.16 -11.86 -15.57
N LEU A 58 -1.40 -11.36 -15.62
CA LEU A 58 -1.85 -10.40 -16.63
C LEU A 58 -1.67 -8.95 -16.13
N PRO A 59 -0.82 -8.13 -16.78
CA PRO A 59 -0.72 -6.72 -16.43
C PRO A 59 -2.03 -5.99 -16.77
N LEU A 60 -2.48 -5.13 -15.87
CA LEU A 60 -3.71 -4.36 -16.02
C LEU A 60 -3.43 -2.93 -16.53
N PRO A 61 -4.40 -2.28 -17.20
CA PRO A 61 -4.25 -0.91 -17.69
C PRO A 61 -3.98 0.10 -16.55
N LYS A 62 -3.00 0.98 -16.73
CA LYS A 62 -2.68 2.03 -15.73
C LYS A 62 -3.83 3.01 -15.46
N ALA A 63 -4.75 3.18 -16.41
CA ALA A 63 -5.93 4.05 -16.25
C ALA A 63 -6.88 3.61 -15.12
N LEU A 64 -6.74 2.36 -14.66
CA LEU A 64 -7.52 1.75 -13.61
C LEU A 64 -6.67 1.45 -12.36
N LEU A 65 -5.40 1.86 -12.35
CA LEU A 65 -4.49 1.65 -11.22
C LEU A 65 -5.06 2.32 -9.96
N PRO A 66 -4.98 1.69 -8.78
CA PRO A 66 -5.38 2.33 -7.54
C PRO A 66 -4.63 3.64 -7.33
N THR A 67 -5.36 4.65 -6.87
CA THR A 67 -4.86 5.97 -6.53
C THR A 67 -5.08 6.24 -5.04
N GLY A 68 -4.60 7.37 -4.56
CA GLY A 68 -4.71 7.78 -3.16
C GLY A 68 -3.36 8.25 -2.63
N GLN A 69 -3.39 9.06 -1.58
CA GLN A 69 -2.19 9.49 -0.89
C GLN A 69 -1.89 8.53 0.26
N SER A 70 -0.73 7.88 0.20
CA SER A 70 -0.28 6.98 1.24
C SER A 70 1.14 7.31 1.66
N PHE A 71 1.36 7.45 2.96
CA PHE A 71 2.70 7.66 3.49
C PHE A 71 2.86 7.05 4.89
N GLU A 72 4.11 6.79 5.21
CA GLU A 72 4.58 6.33 6.51
C GLU A 72 5.62 7.34 7.03
N THR A 73 5.67 7.55 8.33
CA THR A 73 6.63 8.47 8.95
C THR A 73 6.90 8.04 10.39
N GLN A 74 7.96 8.57 10.97
CA GLN A 74 8.26 8.40 12.38
C GLN A 74 8.02 9.72 13.11
N ILE A 75 7.19 9.66 14.15
CA ILE A 75 6.97 10.78 15.07
C ILE A 75 7.34 10.28 16.46
N ASP A 76 8.39 10.85 17.04
CA ASP A 76 9.03 10.34 18.26
C ASP A 76 9.41 8.85 18.09
N ASP A 77 8.89 7.97 18.95
CA ASP A 77 9.10 6.51 18.86
C ASP A 77 7.92 5.78 18.22
N ARG A 78 7.06 6.49 17.46
CA ARG A 78 5.88 5.89 16.82
C ARG A 78 6.07 5.78 15.32
N PHE A 79 5.80 4.59 14.80
CA PHE A 79 5.58 4.39 13.37
C PHE A 79 4.17 4.86 13.03
N VAL A 80 4.03 5.95 12.28
CA VAL A 80 2.76 6.55 11.90
C VAL A 80 2.49 6.29 10.43
N PHE A 81 1.25 5.95 10.10
CA PHE A 81 0.84 5.70 8.72
C PHE A 81 -0.51 6.38 8.42
N ASP A 82 -0.62 6.90 7.21
CA ASP A 82 -1.85 7.41 6.61
C ASP A 82 -1.97 6.77 5.25
N VAL A 83 -3.02 5.98 5.05
CA VAL A 83 -3.19 5.18 3.84
C VAL A 83 -4.56 5.45 3.25
N GLU A 84 -4.53 5.87 1.99
CA GLU A 84 -5.70 6.04 1.15
C GLU A 84 -5.58 5.14 -0.08
N ILE A 85 -6.61 4.33 -0.31
CA ILE A 85 -6.76 3.48 -1.48
C ILE A 85 -8.09 3.82 -2.13
N ALA A 86 -8.02 4.31 -3.35
CA ALA A 86 -9.15 4.60 -4.21
C ALA A 86 -8.96 3.94 -5.57
N MET A 87 -10.05 3.66 -6.26
CA MET A 87 -10.02 3.14 -7.63
C MET A 87 -10.63 4.17 -8.59
N PRO A 88 -10.05 4.34 -9.80
CA PRO A 88 -10.68 5.13 -10.83
C PRO A 88 -12.12 4.66 -11.07
N TRP A 89 -13.07 5.60 -11.07
CA TRP A 89 -14.52 5.40 -11.27
C TRP A 89 -15.30 4.67 -10.17
N VAL A 90 -14.65 3.86 -9.33
CA VAL A 90 -15.29 3.24 -8.16
C VAL A 90 -15.29 4.19 -6.96
N GLY A 91 -14.25 5.01 -6.83
CA GLY A 91 -14.06 5.92 -5.70
C GLY A 91 -13.23 5.29 -4.57
N GLN A 92 -13.39 5.82 -3.36
CA GLN A 92 -12.63 5.41 -2.19
C GLN A 92 -12.96 3.97 -1.79
N ILE A 93 -11.93 3.13 -1.65
CA ILE A 93 -12.05 1.75 -1.15
C ILE A 93 -11.80 1.71 0.35
N ALA A 94 -10.67 2.29 0.78
CA ALA A 94 -10.25 2.29 2.17
C ALA A 94 -9.43 3.54 2.48
N THR A 95 -9.73 4.17 3.61
CA THR A 95 -8.90 5.23 4.18
C THR A 95 -8.74 4.96 5.65
N TYR A 96 -7.52 4.89 6.13
CA TYR A 96 -7.25 4.64 7.52
C TYR A 96 -5.92 5.24 7.94
N ARG A 97 -5.87 5.62 9.21
CA ARG A 97 -4.75 6.28 9.85
C ARG A 97 -4.47 5.60 11.15
N GLY A 98 -3.21 5.53 11.53
CA GLY A 98 -2.85 4.91 12.78
C GLY A 98 -1.38 5.08 13.09
N TRP A 99 -1.02 4.50 14.21
CA TRP A 99 0.35 4.41 14.65
C TRP A 99 0.58 3.08 15.35
N LEU A 100 1.83 2.62 15.31
CA LEU A 100 2.31 1.47 16.05
C LEU A 100 3.43 1.92 16.99
N LEU A 101 3.51 1.26 18.13
CA LEU A 101 4.70 1.31 18.97
C LEU A 101 5.62 0.16 18.57
N PRO A 102 6.94 0.35 18.68
CA PRO A 102 7.89 -0.75 18.53
C PRO A 102 7.58 -1.81 19.59
N THR A 103 7.61 -3.06 19.17
CA THR A 103 7.66 -4.21 20.07
C THR A 103 9.11 -4.62 20.28
N GLU A 104 9.46 -4.94 21.52
CA GLU A 104 10.78 -5.42 21.94
C GLU A 104 11.13 -6.79 21.34
#